data_AF-A0A979FMF3-F1
#
_entry.id   AF-A0A979FMF3-F1
#
_cell.length_a   1.000
_cell.length_b   1.000
_cell.length_c   1.000
_cell.angle_alpha   90.00
_cell.angle_beta   90.00
_cell.angle_gamma   90.00
#
_symmetry.space_group_name_H-M   'P 1'
#
loop_
_entity.id
_entity.type
_entity.pdbx_description
1 polymer ?
#
loop_
_entity_poly.entity_id
_entity_poly.type
_entity_poly.pdbx_seq_one_letter_code
_entity_poly.pdbx_strand_id
1 'polypeptide(L)'
;MGAAGTTIRDVVITKANTSDGSLANQRRLCRAEGSEPLVIKTKQVRDKAVQLVKEYAVKVYPSLDKVAWLSATGDETNLSLPFTWPDGSDISNCASNTNDTKTPFLTDGPATRLSEKNVILRAIMESSYGFKVLCST
;
A
#
# COMPACT_ATOMS: atom_id res chain seq x y z
N MET A 1 -1.45 -12.13 24.79
CA MET A 1 -0.11 -11.71 24.30
C MET A 1 -0.10 -11.88 22.78
N GLY A 2 -0.43 -10.83 22.04
CA GLY A 2 -0.49 -10.86 20.58
C GLY A 2 0.83 -10.36 20.00
N ALA A 3 1.51 -11.19 19.20
CA ALA A 3 2.76 -10.81 18.55
C ALA A 3 2.49 -9.71 17.49
N ALA A 4 3.23 -8.61 17.56
CA ALA A 4 3.24 -7.54 16.56
C ALA A 4 3.54 -8.07 15.15
N GLY A 5 3.16 -7.30 14.12
CA GLY A 5 3.58 -7.53 12.72
C GLY A 5 5.10 -7.58 12.58
N THR A 6 5.60 -8.12 11.48
CA THR A 6 7.05 -8.16 11.24
C THR A 6 7.55 -6.76 10.84
N THR A 7 8.50 -6.23 11.60
CA THR A 7 8.91 -4.83 11.52
C THR A 7 10.32 -4.67 10.93
N ILE A 8 10.49 -3.76 9.97
CA ILE A 8 11.81 -3.19 9.64
C ILE A 8 11.85 -1.76 10.19
N ARG A 9 12.28 -1.64 11.46
CA ARG A 9 12.23 -0.42 12.29
C ARG A 9 10.82 0.16 12.51
N ASP A 10 10.32 0.89 11.51
CA ASP A 10 9.11 1.74 11.60
C ASP A 10 8.12 1.40 10.48
N VAL A 11 8.40 0.36 9.68
CA VAL A 11 7.54 -0.13 8.60
C VAL A 11 7.15 -1.56 8.93
N VAL A 12 5.85 -1.84 8.84
CA VAL A 12 5.24 -3.13 9.15
C VAL A 12 4.36 -3.57 7.99
N ILE A 13 4.22 -4.87 7.80
CA ILE A 13 3.23 -5.46 6.91
C ILE A 13 2.30 -6.35 7.73
N THR A 14 0.99 -6.19 7.55
CA THR A 14 0.00 -6.91 8.37
C THR A 14 0.09 -8.42 8.20
N LYS A 15 -0.29 -9.15 9.24
CA LYS A 15 -0.46 -10.61 9.17
C LYS A 15 -1.72 -10.96 8.38
N ALA A 16 -2.80 -10.22 8.61
CA ALA A 16 -4.05 -10.40 7.90
C ALA A 16 -3.97 -9.90 6.45
N ASN A 17 -4.74 -10.54 5.57
CA ASN A 17 -5.00 -10.09 4.22
C ASN A 17 -6.39 -9.45 4.15
N THR A 18 -6.58 -8.51 3.22
CA THR A 18 -7.87 -7.87 2.94
C THR A 18 -8.10 -7.66 1.47
N SER A 19 -9.33 -7.90 1.02
CA SER A 19 -9.83 -7.53 -0.31
C SER A 19 -10.27 -6.06 -0.39
N ASP A 20 -10.58 -5.45 0.76
CA ASP A 20 -10.97 -4.05 0.89
C ASP A 20 -9.73 -3.19 1.15
N GLY A 21 -9.35 -2.41 0.15
CA GLY A 21 -8.26 -1.45 0.15
C GLY A 21 -8.65 -0.06 0.65
N SER A 22 -9.86 0.15 1.16
CA SER A 22 -10.29 1.45 1.71
C SER A 22 -9.40 1.88 2.88
N LEU A 23 -9.16 3.19 3.01
CA LEU A 23 -8.37 3.74 4.11
C LEU A 23 -8.97 3.40 5.49
N ALA A 24 -10.30 3.33 5.59
CA ALA A 24 -10.98 2.96 6.83
C ALA A 24 -10.63 1.54 7.27
N ASN A 25 -10.65 0.58 6.34
CA ASN A 25 -10.28 -0.79 6.66
C ASN A 25 -8.77 -0.96 6.90
N GLN A 26 -7.92 -0.25 6.14
CA GLN A 26 -6.48 -0.22 6.40
C GLN A 26 -6.16 0.30 7.81
N ARG A 27 -6.80 1.40 8.25
CA ARG A 27 -6.67 1.91 9.63
C ARG A 27 -7.06 0.88 10.67
N ARG A 28 -8.20 0.21 10.47
CA ARG A 28 -8.68 -0.84 11.37
C ARG A 28 -7.66 -1.97 11.51
N LEU A 29 -7.07 -2.43 10.41
CA LEU A 29 -6.09 -3.52 10.41
C LEU A 29 -4.76 -3.10 11.04
N CYS A 30 -4.20 -1.95 10.66
CA CYS A 30 -2.96 -1.46 11.26
C CYS A 30 -3.10 -1.29 12.78
N ARG A 31 -4.21 -0.69 13.25
CA ARG A 31 -4.44 -0.46 14.68
C ARG A 31 -4.64 -1.74 15.48
N ALA A 32 -5.26 -2.76 14.88
CA ALA A 32 -5.38 -4.07 15.50
C ALA A 32 -4.00 -4.72 15.78
N GLU A 33 -2.96 -4.32 15.04
CA GLU A 33 -1.57 -4.73 15.23
C GLU A 33 -0.72 -3.68 15.97
N GLY A 34 -1.33 -2.63 16.54
CA GLY A 34 -0.63 -1.57 17.26
C GLY A 34 0.17 -0.61 16.37
N SER A 35 -0.27 -0.43 15.12
CA SER A 35 0.37 0.40 14.09
C SER A 35 -0.64 1.39 13.47
N GLU A 36 -0.16 2.32 12.66
CA GLU A 36 -0.97 3.23 11.85
C GLU A 36 -0.71 2.99 10.34
N PRO A 37 -1.58 3.45 9.42
CA PRO A 37 -1.32 3.33 7.99
C PRO A 37 -0.01 4.00 7.58
N LEU A 38 0.79 3.31 6.77
CA LEU A 38 2.10 3.80 6.35
C LEU A 38 1.99 5.03 5.45
N VAL A 39 2.75 6.09 5.77
CA VAL A 39 3.02 7.23 4.88
C VAL A 39 4.46 7.16 4.41
N ILE A 40 4.70 7.16 3.09
CA ILE A 40 6.04 7.03 2.53
C ILE A 40 6.58 8.41 2.12
N LYS A 41 7.46 8.99 2.96
CA LYS A 41 8.06 10.31 2.72
C LYS A 41 9.50 10.28 2.23
N THR A 42 10.18 9.13 2.36
CA THR A 42 11.59 9.00 1.99
C THR A 42 11.83 7.71 1.21
N LYS A 43 12.88 7.72 0.37
CA LYS A 43 13.36 6.52 -0.34
C LYS A 43 13.65 5.37 0.63
N GLN A 44 14.23 5.65 1.80
CA GLN A 44 14.53 4.62 2.80
C GLN A 44 13.26 3.92 3.31
N VAL A 45 12.18 4.66 3.60
CA VAL A 45 10.90 4.07 4.01
C VAL A 45 10.33 3.20 2.89
N ARG A 46 10.43 3.67 1.65
CA ARG A 46 9.98 2.90 0.49
C ARG A 46 10.75 1.60 0.31
N ASP A 47 12.08 1.65 0.37
CA ASP A 47 12.93 0.48 0.17
C ASP A 47 12.62 -0.61 1.21
N LYS A 48 12.37 -0.22 2.47
CA LYS A 48 11.89 -1.12 3.54
C LYS A 48 10.52 -1.72 3.21
N ALA A 49 9.57 -0.89 2.77
CA ALA A 49 8.23 -1.35 2.39
C ALA A 49 8.29 -2.36 1.23
N VAL A 50 9.12 -2.10 0.20
CA VAL A 50 9.34 -3.03 -0.91
C VAL A 50 9.96 -4.34 -0.43
N GLN A 51 10.92 -4.29 0.49
CA GLN A 51 11.51 -5.49 1.08
C GLN A 51 10.43 -6.33 1.78
N LEU A 52 9.57 -5.71 2.58
CA LEU A 52 8.45 -6.41 3.23
C LEU A 52 7.48 -7.03 2.22
N VAL A 53 7.18 -6.34 1.11
CA VAL A 53 6.35 -6.91 0.03
C VAL A 53 7.02 -8.13 -0.60
N LYS A 54 8.32 -8.05 -0.93
CA LYS A 54 9.09 -9.17 -1.49
C LYS A 54 9.06 -10.40 -0.59
N GLU A 55 9.26 -10.20 0.72
CA GLU A 55 9.40 -11.28 1.68
C GLU A 55 8.04 -11.87 2.10
N TYR A 56 7.03 -11.02 2.34
CA TYR A 56 5.82 -11.43 3.06
C TYR A 56 4.51 -11.29 2.29
N ALA A 57 4.45 -10.56 1.17
CA ALA A 57 3.21 -10.48 0.41
C ALA A 57 2.93 -11.77 -0.37
N VAL A 58 1.64 -12.04 -0.60
CA VAL A 58 1.17 -13.24 -1.29
C VAL A 58 1.12 -12.99 -2.78
N LYS A 59 1.65 -13.93 -3.55
CA LYS A 59 1.53 -13.96 -5.00
C LYS A 59 0.20 -14.62 -5.36
N VAL A 60 -0.77 -13.86 -5.86
CA VAL A 60 -2.11 -14.38 -6.18
C VAL A 60 -2.14 -15.19 -7.49
N TYR A 61 -1.16 -14.97 -8.38
CA TYR A 61 -0.99 -15.75 -9.61
C TYR A 61 0.49 -15.81 -10.01
N PRO A 62 1.01 -16.91 -10.58
CA PRO A 62 2.43 -17.05 -10.91
C PRO A 62 2.99 -15.96 -11.83
N SER A 63 2.16 -15.34 -12.65
CA SER A 63 2.53 -14.25 -13.59
C SER A 63 2.41 -12.84 -13.00
N LEU A 64 1.78 -12.67 -11.85
CA LEU A 64 1.52 -11.36 -11.24
C LEU A 64 2.54 -11.02 -10.15
N ASP A 65 2.87 -9.75 -10.00
CA ASP A 65 3.78 -9.31 -8.94
C ASP A 65 3.16 -9.50 -7.55
N LYS A 66 4.00 -9.76 -6.54
CA LYS A 66 3.58 -9.60 -5.14
C LYS A 66 3.25 -8.14 -4.87
N VAL A 67 2.13 -7.90 -4.18
CA VAL A 67 1.66 -6.55 -3.85
C VAL A 67 1.11 -6.47 -2.43
N ALA A 68 1.15 -5.27 -1.85
CA ALA A 68 0.47 -4.92 -0.62
C ALA A 68 -0.24 -3.57 -0.76
N TRP A 69 -1.34 -3.39 -0.03
CA TRP A 69 -2.08 -2.13 0.03
C TRP A 69 -1.24 -1.01 0.63
N LEU A 70 -1.38 0.17 0.04
CA LEU A 70 -0.86 1.43 0.54
C LEU A 70 -2.02 2.31 1.00
N SER A 71 -1.73 3.17 1.98
CA SER A 71 -2.71 4.07 2.56
C SER A 71 -3.03 5.29 1.69
N ALA A 72 -2.26 5.52 0.63
CA ALA A 72 -2.52 6.58 -0.33
C ALA A 72 -3.77 6.27 -1.15
N THR A 73 -4.63 7.27 -1.31
CA THR A 73 -5.88 7.16 -2.03
C THR A 73 -6.05 8.33 -3.01
N GLY A 74 -6.75 8.08 -4.10
CA GLY A 74 -7.19 9.09 -5.07
C GLY A 74 -8.64 9.48 -4.80
N ASP A 75 -9.09 10.51 -5.50
CA ASP A 75 -10.49 10.93 -5.46
C ASP A 75 -11.37 9.91 -6.20
N GLU A 76 -12.41 9.40 -5.54
CA GLU A 76 -13.32 8.39 -6.10
C GLU A 76 -14.12 8.91 -7.31
N THR A 77 -14.32 10.23 -7.38
CA THR A 77 -15.06 10.92 -8.44
C THR A 77 -14.14 11.38 -9.57
N ASN A 78 -12.85 11.57 -9.30
CA ASN A 78 -11.89 12.06 -10.28
C ASN A 78 -10.47 11.50 -10.12
N LEU A 79 -10.20 10.37 -10.75
CA LEU A 79 -8.89 9.71 -10.77
C LEU A 79 -7.79 10.46 -11.54
N SER A 80 -8.09 11.62 -12.14
CA SER A 80 -7.06 12.50 -12.72
C SER A 80 -6.39 13.38 -11.67
N LEU A 81 -6.98 13.51 -10.48
CA LEU A 81 -6.36 14.19 -9.35
C LEU A 81 -5.22 13.34 -8.76
N PRO A 82 -4.19 13.98 -8.18
CA PRO A 82 -3.11 13.26 -7.52
C PRO A 82 -3.63 12.37 -6.39
N PHE A 83 -3.01 11.20 -6.25
CA PHE A 83 -3.20 10.39 -5.05
C PHE A 83 -2.50 11.07 -3.89
N THR A 84 -3.12 11.01 -2.72
CA THR A 84 -2.61 11.66 -1.50
C THR A 84 -2.47 10.65 -0.38
N TRP A 85 -1.46 10.85 0.44
CA TRP A 85 -1.31 10.13 1.70
C TRP A 85 -2.36 10.60 2.72
N PRO A 86 -2.67 9.81 3.77
CA PRO A 86 -3.63 10.19 4.81
C PRO A 86 -3.31 11.50 5.56
N ASP A 87 -2.08 12.01 5.46
CA ASP A 87 -1.66 13.29 6.03
C ASP A 87 -1.81 14.48 5.06
N GLY A 88 -2.40 14.25 3.89
CA GLY A 88 -2.64 15.24 2.84
C GLY A 88 -1.44 15.50 1.93
N SER A 89 -0.28 14.88 2.16
CA SER A 89 0.87 15.03 1.28
C SER A 89 0.67 14.27 -0.03
N ASP A 90 1.16 14.85 -1.14
CA ASP A 90 1.10 14.22 -2.45
C ASP A 90 1.91 12.92 -2.48
N ILE A 91 1.37 11.86 -3.11
CA ILE A 91 2.06 10.58 -3.26
C ILE A 91 3.41 10.72 -3.94
N SER A 92 3.56 11.70 -4.85
CA SER A 92 4.76 11.96 -5.66
C SER A 92 5.96 12.50 -4.87
N ASN A 93 5.78 12.95 -3.63
CA ASN A 93 6.86 13.57 -2.84
C ASN A 93 7.93 12.56 -2.40
N CYS A 94 9.19 12.82 -2.75
CA CYS A 94 10.49 12.22 -2.36
C CYS A 94 10.67 10.69 -2.33
N ALA A 95 9.59 9.91 -2.31
CA ALA A 95 9.61 8.47 -2.26
C ALA A 95 9.02 7.84 -3.51
N SER A 96 8.14 8.52 -4.23
CA SER A 96 7.55 8.02 -5.48
C SER A 96 8.45 8.30 -6.68
N ASN A 97 8.72 7.25 -7.46
CA ASN A 97 9.43 7.34 -8.72
C ASN A 97 8.56 8.16 -9.67
N THR A 98 9.17 8.91 -10.58
CA THR A 98 8.46 9.79 -11.51
C THR A 98 7.46 9.05 -12.40
N ASN A 99 7.46 7.71 -12.40
CA ASN A 99 6.55 6.86 -13.19
C ASN A 99 5.50 6.12 -12.35
N ASP A 100 5.51 6.25 -11.02
CA ASP A 100 4.45 5.69 -10.19
C ASP A 100 3.12 6.30 -10.60
N THR A 101 2.11 5.46 -10.82
CA THR A 101 0.75 5.84 -11.28
C THR A 101 0.61 6.42 -12.69
N LYS A 102 1.67 6.48 -13.52
CA LYS A 102 1.60 7.17 -14.83
C LYS A 102 0.85 6.43 -15.94
N THR A 103 0.81 5.10 -15.92
CA THR A 103 0.13 4.34 -16.97
C THR A 103 -1.30 4.01 -16.53
N PRO A 104 -2.33 4.46 -17.26
CA PRO A 104 -3.71 4.06 -17.02
C PRO A 104 -3.98 2.62 -17.41
N PHE A 105 -4.74 1.94 -16.58
CA PHE A 105 -5.23 0.58 -16.80
C PHE A 105 -6.75 0.52 -16.57
N LEU A 106 -7.42 -0.44 -17.22
CA LEU A 106 -8.86 -0.64 -17.09
C LEU A 106 -9.34 -0.92 -15.65
N THR A 107 -8.44 -1.37 -14.78
CA THR A 107 -8.72 -1.70 -13.37
C THR A 107 -8.25 -0.62 -12.40
N ASP A 108 -7.93 0.58 -12.91
CA ASP A 108 -7.59 1.70 -12.07
C ASP A 108 -8.76 2.10 -11.19
N GLY A 109 -8.44 2.56 -9.99
CA GLY A 109 -9.40 3.04 -9.03
C GLY A 109 -8.72 3.89 -7.96
N PRO A 110 -9.48 4.31 -6.93
CA PRO A 110 -9.01 5.27 -5.95
C PRO A 110 -8.06 4.68 -4.89
N ALA A 111 -7.80 3.36 -4.90
CA ALA A 111 -6.85 2.75 -3.97
C ALA A 111 -5.47 2.55 -4.62
N THR A 112 -4.44 2.34 -3.80
CA THR A 112 -3.08 2.09 -4.28
C THR A 112 -2.45 0.85 -3.66
N ARG A 113 -1.54 0.23 -4.41
CA ARG A 113 -0.74 -0.92 -3.96
C ARG A 113 0.73 -0.72 -4.30
N LEU A 114 1.62 -1.14 -3.41
CA LEU A 114 3.05 -1.23 -3.69
C LEU A 114 3.39 -2.64 -4.18
N SER A 115 4.07 -2.74 -5.32
CA SER A 115 4.58 -4.00 -5.85
C SER A 115 6.01 -4.30 -5.39
N GLU A 116 6.37 -5.58 -5.40
CA GLU A 116 7.75 -6.03 -5.15
C GLU A 116 8.77 -5.48 -6.17
N LYS A 117 8.30 -5.03 -7.35
CA LYS A 117 9.12 -4.36 -8.36
C LYS A 117 9.31 -2.87 -8.09
N ASN A 118 8.92 -2.40 -6.91
CA ASN A 118 9.02 -1.00 -6.52
C ASN A 118 8.19 -0.07 -7.41
N VAL A 119 6.96 -0.47 -7.73
CA VAL A 119 6.01 0.33 -8.52
C VAL A 119 4.73 0.51 -7.71
N ILE A 120 4.20 1.73 -7.67
CA ILE A 120 2.86 1.99 -7.11
C ILE A 120 1.83 1.82 -8.22
N LEU A 121 0.89 0.90 -7.96
CA LEU A 121 -0.20 0.54 -8.85
C LEU A 121 -1.50 1.18 -8.34
N ARG A 122 -2.29 1.72 -9.26
CA ARG A 122 -3.68 2.11 -8.99
C ARG A 122 -4.55 0.86 -8.99
N ALA A 123 -5.56 0.86 -8.13
CA ALA A 123 -6.46 -0.27 -7.98
C ALA A 123 -7.86 0.21 -7.58
N ILE A 124 -8.87 -0.51 -8.04
CA ILE A 124 -10.20 -0.46 -7.42
C ILE A 124 -10.10 -0.81 -5.93
N MET A 125 -10.99 -0.21 -5.11
CA MET A 125 -10.98 -0.42 -3.65
C MET A 125 -11.25 -1.88 -3.27
N GLU A 126 -12.16 -2.54 -3.96
CA GLU A 126 -12.51 -3.93 -3.71
C GLU A 126 -11.79 -4.87 -4.67
N SER A 127 -11.28 -5.97 -4.16
CA SER A 127 -10.58 -6.97 -4.96
C SER A 127 -11.09 -8.37 -4.71
N SER A 128 -11.11 -9.21 -5.74
CA SER A 128 -11.43 -10.63 -5.59
C SER A 128 -10.39 -11.39 -4.75
N TYR A 129 -9.23 -10.80 -4.47
CA TYR A 129 -8.15 -11.39 -3.70
C TYR A 129 -7.79 -10.55 -2.47
N GLY A 130 -7.36 -11.22 -1.40
CA GLY A 130 -6.87 -10.57 -0.20
C GLY A 130 -5.37 -10.24 -0.29
N PHE A 131 -5.00 -8.99 -0.01
CA PHE A 131 -3.61 -8.54 0.08
C PHE A 131 -3.30 -7.98 1.47
N LYS A 132 -2.03 -8.02 1.86
CA LYS A 132 -1.58 -7.41 3.12
C LYS A 132 -1.62 -5.89 3.04
N VAL A 133 -1.59 -5.22 4.19
CA VAL A 133 -1.54 -3.77 4.31
C VAL A 133 -0.16 -3.35 4.84
N LEU A 134 0.40 -2.27 4.29
CA LEU A 134 1.61 -1.65 4.82
C LEU A 134 1.25 -0.61 5.89
N CYS A 135 1.89 -0.74 7.05
CA CYS A 135 1.66 0.07 8.24
C CYS A 135 2.99 0.65 8.76
N SER A 136 2.90 1.54 9.76
CA SER A 136 4.03 2.08 10.51
C SER A 136 3.77 2.03 12.02
N THR A 137 4.82 1.81 12.79
CA THR A 137 4.81 1.83 14.27
C THR A 137 5.26 3.17 14.80
#